data_AF-A0A954ZP51-F1
#
_entry.id   AF-A0A954ZP51-F1
#
_cell.length_a   1.000
_cell.length_b   1.000
_cell.length_c   1.000
_cell.angle_alpha   90.00
_cell.angle_beta   90.00
_cell.angle_gamma   90.00
#
_symmetry.space_group_name_H-M   'P 1'
#
loop_
_entity.id
_entity.type
_entity.pdbx_description
1 polymer ?
#
loop_
_entity_poly.entity_id
_entity_poly.type
_entity_poly.pdbx_seq_one_letter_code
_entity_poly.pdbx_strand_id
1 'polypeptide(L)'
;MALLLAAGVGILTVFSFAANVLALRDFPHAQKLQAIFSVDEEDSIATWWSALTLAGLGLLTWCIGSLRISDQPTQRLAWRLLALGFVFLSMDEACRLHERIGGLVSIGGTFEHARWILLWLPLAAIPASVIFWKLWRASPQVVVGLILGAGVFLSG
;
A
#
# COMPACT_ATOMS: atom_id res chain seq x y z
N MET A 1 8.12 -9.83 12.34
CA MET A 1 7.62 -8.91 11.29
C MET A 1 6.09 -8.83 11.31
N ALA A 2 5.35 -9.91 11.03
CA ALA A 2 3.87 -9.87 10.98
C ALA A 2 3.20 -9.33 12.26
N LEU A 3 3.66 -9.73 13.46
CA LEU A 3 3.15 -9.21 14.73
C LEU A 3 3.42 -7.71 14.92
N LEU A 4 4.59 -7.22 14.47
CA LEU A 4 4.92 -5.80 14.55
C LEU A 4 4.08 -4.99 13.57
N LEU A 5 3.83 -5.52 12.36
CA LEU A 5 2.94 -4.90 11.38
C LEU A 5 1.52 -4.81 11.91
N ALA A 6 0.97 -5.94 12.40
CA ALA A 6 -0.37 -5.98 12.96
C ALA A 6 -0.53 -5.09 14.20
N ALA A 7 0.48 -5.03 15.08
CA ALA A 7 0.47 -4.13 16.23
C ALA A 7 0.52 -2.66 15.80
N GLY A 8 1.39 -2.32 14.84
CA GLY A 8 1.48 -0.96 14.30
C GLY A 8 0.17 -0.51 13.65
N VAL A 9 -0.43 -1.37 12.81
CA VAL A 9 -1.76 -1.19 12.25
C VAL A 9 -2.79 -0.94 13.36
N GLY A 10 -2.92 -1.85 14.32
CA GLY A 10 -3.92 -1.72 15.39
C GLY A 10 -3.75 -0.44 16.22
N ILE A 11 -2.51 -0.03 16.50
CA ILE A 11 -2.23 1.22 17.21
C ILE A 11 -2.69 2.42 16.38
N LEU A 12 -2.32 2.48 15.09
CA LEU A 12 -2.67 3.60 14.22
C LEU A 12 -4.19 3.70 14.01
N THR A 13 -4.87 2.58 13.79
CA THR A 13 -6.34 2.56 13.65
C THR A 13 -7.03 3.08 14.91
N VAL A 14 -6.55 2.71 16.11
CA VAL A 14 -7.10 3.22 17.37
C VAL A 14 -6.89 4.73 17.52
N PHE A 15 -5.69 5.22 17.22
CA PHE A 15 -5.41 6.66 17.28
C PHE A 15 -6.19 7.46 16.24
N SER A 16 -6.30 6.93 15.02
CA SER A 16 -7.12 7.51 13.96
C SER A 16 -8.59 7.59 14.37
N PHE A 17 -9.15 6.50 14.89
CA PHE A 17 -10.53 6.49 15.37
C PHE A 17 -10.75 7.51 16.49
N ALA A 18 -9.86 7.55 17.48
CA ALA A 18 -9.94 8.52 18.57
C ALA A 18 -9.87 9.97 18.06
N ALA A 19 -8.94 10.27 17.14
CA ALA A 19 -8.79 11.60 16.55
C ALA A 19 -10.06 12.03 15.78
N ASN A 20 -10.63 11.13 14.98
CA ASN A 20 -11.86 11.38 14.24
C ASN A 20 -13.06 11.60 15.17
N VAL A 21 -13.21 10.80 16.24
CA VAL A 21 -14.28 10.99 17.24
C VAL A 21 -14.15 12.34 17.96
N LEU A 22 -12.93 12.75 18.33
CA LEU A 22 -12.69 14.06 18.95
C LEU A 22 -13.02 15.20 17.98
N ALA A 23 -12.69 15.06 16.70
CA ALA A 23 -12.99 16.05 15.67
C ALA A 23 -14.50 16.21 15.47
N LEU A 24 -15.25 15.11 15.44
CA LEU A 24 -16.73 15.13 15.36
C LEU A 24 -17.41 15.77 16.58
N ARG A 25 -16.68 15.95 17.69
CA ARG A 25 -17.17 16.56 18.93
C ARG A 25 -16.67 18.00 19.10
N ASP A 26 -16.04 18.59 18.08
CA ASP A 26 -15.48 19.94 18.10
C ASP A 26 -14.50 20.19 19.27
N PHE A 27 -13.77 19.14 19.69
CA PHE A 27 -12.77 19.30 20.76
C PHE A 27 -11.65 20.25 20.33
N PRO A 28 -11.15 21.11 21.24
CA PRO A 28 -10.00 21.97 20.95
C PRO A 28 -8.82 21.16 20.43
N HIS A 29 -8.23 21.62 19.32
CA HIS A 29 -7.08 20.99 18.66
C HIS A 29 -7.32 19.61 18.02
N ALA A 30 -8.55 19.10 17.98
CA ALA A 30 -8.84 17.79 17.38
C ALA A 30 -8.45 17.72 15.89
N GLN A 31 -8.61 18.81 15.13
CA GLN A 31 -8.16 18.89 13.72
C GLN A 31 -6.64 18.67 13.58
N LYS A 32 -5.82 19.12 14.55
CA LYS A 32 -4.37 18.87 14.53
C LYS A 32 -4.06 17.40 14.79
N LEU A 33 -4.82 16.75 15.66
CA LEU A 33 -4.68 15.31 15.90
C LEU A 33 -5.11 14.51 14.68
N GLN A 34 -6.19 14.91 14.02
CA GLN A 34 -6.65 14.30 12.77
C GLN A 34 -5.58 14.39 11.69
N ALA A 35 -4.99 15.56 11.47
CA ALA A 35 -3.90 15.73 10.49
C ALA A 35 -2.67 14.85 10.76
N ILE A 36 -2.41 14.46 12.01
CA ILE A 36 -1.24 13.66 12.38
C ILE A 36 -1.55 12.15 12.38
N PHE A 37 -2.74 11.75 12.80
CA PHE A 37 -3.07 10.34 13.07
C PHE A 37 -4.16 9.76 12.17
N SER A 38 -4.90 10.57 11.42
CA SER A 38 -5.93 10.05 10.53
C SER A 38 -5.30 9.26 9.39
N VAL A 39 -5.82 8.06 9.13
CA VAL A 39 -5.41 7.23 7.98
C VAL A 39 -5.87 7.86 6.66
N ASP A 40 -6.96 8.62 6.69
CA ASP A 40 -7.49 9.34 5.53
C ASP A 40 -6.69 10.62 5.20
N GLU A 41 -5.80 11.05 6.09
CA GLU A 41 -5.01 12.26 5.88
C GLU A 41 -3.69 11.93 5.20
N GLU A 42 -3.51 12.61 4.07
CA GLU A 42 -2.33 12.61 3.24
C GLU A 42 -1.21 13.43 3.92
N ASP A 43 -0.09 12.81 4.31
CA ASP A 43 0.99 13.32 5.20
C ASP A 43 0.83 13.06 6.71
N SER A 44 0.19 11.95 7.08
CA SER A 44 0.06 11.55 8.48
C SER A 44 1.17 10.58 8.92
N ILE A 45 1.22 10.27 10.22
CA ILE A 45 2.04 9.16 10.73
C ILE A 45 1.63 7.84 10.07
N ALA A 46 0.35 7.67 9.72
CA ALA A 46 -0.13 6.51 9.00
C ALA A 46 0.49 6.43 7.59
N THR A 47 0.55 7.54 6.86
CA THR A 47 1.25 7.64 5.56
C THR A 47 2.71 7.21 5.67
N TRP A 48 3.43 7.71 6.68
CA TRP A 48 4.84 7.35 6.91
C TRP A 48 5.01 5.86 7.23
N TRP A 49 4.13 5.30 8.06
CA TRP A 49 4.13 3.89 8.40
C TRP A 49 3.89 3.01 7.17
N SER A 50 2.90 3.35 6.36
CA SER A 50 2.58 2.66 5.11
C SER A 50 3.74 2.72 4.12
N ALA A 51 4.30 3.91 3.90
CA ALA A 51 5.45 4.11 3.00
C ALA A 51 6.68 3.30 3.44
N LEU A 52 7.04 3.31 4.73
CA LEU A 52 8.18 2.53 5.25
C LEU A 52 7.93 1.02 5.18
N THR A 53 6.70 0.58 5.47
CA THR A 53 6.31 -0.83 5.36
C THR A 53 6.45 -1.31 3.92
N LEU A 54 5.94 -0.55 2.95
CA LEU A 54 6.03 -0.87 1.53
C LEU A 54 7.50 -0.87 1.04
N ALA A 55 8.32 0.09 1.48
CA ALA A 55 9.76 0.09 1.17
C ALA A 55 10.46 -1.15 1.71
N GLY A 56 10.20 -1.51 2.98
CA GLY A 56 10.72 -2.72 3.60
C GLY A 56 10.28 -4.00 2.88
N LEU A 57 9.01 -4.08 2.48
CA LEU A 57 8.49 -5.19 1.68
C LEU A 57 9.18 -5.27 0.31
N GLY A 58 9.40 -4.15 -0.36
CA GLY A 58 10.15 -4.08 -1.62
C GLY A 58 11.55 -4.66 -1.48
N LEU A 59 12.31 -4.21 -0.47
CA LEU A 59 13.67 -4.71 -0.20
C LEU A 59 13.68 -6.21 0.12
N LEU A 60 12.80 -6.68 1.00
CA LEU A 60 12.72 -8.10 1.36
C LEU A 60 12.34 -8.96 0.14
N THR A 61 11.36 -8.51 -0.65
CA THR A 61 10.92 -9.20 -1.87
C THR A 61 12.06 -9.28 -2.89
N TRP A 62 12.85 -8.21 -3.02
CA TRP A 62 14.04 -8.19 -3.88
C TRP A 62 15.11 -9.18 -3.41
N CYS A 63 15.41 -9.22 -2.11
CA CYS A 63 16.35 -10.17 -1.53
C CYS A 63 15.88 -11.61 -1.73
N ILE A 64 14.60 -11.92 -1.46
CA ILE A 64 14.03 -13.26 -1.67
C ILE A 64 14.14 -13.66 -3.15
N GLY A 65 13.75 -12.76 -4.07
CA GLY A 65 13.86 -13.00 -5.50
C GLY A 65 15.29 -13.22 -5.98
N SER A 66 16.27 -12.60 -5.33
CA SER A 66 17.70 -12.70 -5.67
C SER A 66 18.35 -13.95 -5.09
N LEU A 67 17.91 -14.39 -3.90
CA LEU A 67 18.43 -15.58 -3.20
C LEU A 67 17.75 -16.87 -3.66
N ARG A 68 16.54 -16.80 -4.23
CA ARG A 68 15.91 -17.97 -4.85
C ARG A 68 16.71 -18.38 -6.09
N ILE A 69 17.46 -19.46 -5.93
CA ILE A 69 18.02 -20.26 -7.02
C ILE A 69 16.84 -21.03 -7.65
N SER A 70 15.97 -20.30 -8.34
CA SER A 70 15.05 -20.89 -9.31
C SER A 70 15.76 -20.86 -10.66
N ASP A 71 15.88 -22.03 -11.30
CA ASP A 71 16.41 -22.17 -12.66
C ASP A 71 15.50 -21.54 -13.74
N GLN A 72 14.43 -20.84 -13.32
CA GLN A 72 13.50 -20.17 -14.22
C GLN A 72 13.68 -18.64 -14.19
N PRO A 73 14.33 -18.04 -15.21
CA PRO A 73 14.53 -16.60 -15.31
C PRO A 73 13.25 -15.77 -15.19
N THR A 74 12.13 -16.32 -15.64
CA THR A 74 10.81 -15.67 -15.61
C THR A 74 10.25 -15.51 -14.20
N GLN A 75 10.55 -16.43 -13.28
CA GLN A 75 10.13 -16.31 -11.88
C GLN A 75 10.98 -15.26 -11.16
N ARG A 76 12.30 -15.23 -11.42
CA ARG A 76 13.19 -14.20 -10.88
C ARG A 76 12.75 -12.79 -11.31
N LEU A 77 12.35 -12.64 -12.57
CA LEU A 77 11.79 -11.37 -13.06
C LEU A 77 10.49 -11.02 -12.33
N ALA A 78 9.57 -11.97 -12.11
CA ALA A 78 8.33 -11.72 -11.38
C ALA A 78 8.58 -11.21 -9.95
N TRP A 79 9.55 -11.78 -9.22
CA TRP A 79 9.93 -11.29 -7.89
C TRP A 79 10.52 -9.87 -7.94
N ARG A 80 11.38 -9.57 -8.92
CA ARG A 80 11.97 -8.24 -9.08
C ARG A 80 10.91 -7.19 -9.43
N LEU A 81 9.99 -7.51 -10.34
CA LEU A 81 8.89 -6.62 -10.70
C LEU A 81 7.95 -6.39 -9.51
N LEU A 82 7.67 -7.42 -8.71
CA LEU A 82 6.88 -7.27 -7.48
C LEU A 82 7.58 -6.35 -6.47
N ALA A 83 8.89 -6.54 -6.27
CA ALA A 83 9.68 -5.67 -5.40
C ALA A 83 9.66 -4.20 -5.87
N LEU A 84 9.84 -3.97 -7.16
CA LEU A 84 9.73 -2.63 -7.75
C LEU A 84 8.32 -2.05 -7.60
N GLY A 85 7.29 -2.88 -7.70
CA GLY A 85 5.90 -2.48 -7.43
C GLY A 85 5.72 -1.97 -6.00
N PHE A 86 6.24 -2.69 -4.98
CA PHE A 86 6.17 -2.22 -3.60
C PHE A 86 6.97 -0.93 -3.35
N VAL A 87 8.15 -0.80 -3.95
CA VAL A 87 8.93 0.45 -3.87
C VAL A 87 8.18 1.60 -4.54
N PHE A 88 7.55 1.36 -5.69
CA PHE A 88 6.73 2.35 -6.37
C PHE A 88 5.54 2.78 -5.50
N LEU A 89 4.82 1.83 -4.88
CA LEU A 89 3.73 2.15 -3.96
C LEU A 89 4.22 2.94 -2.73
N SER A 90 5.41 2.62 -2.21
CA SER A 90 6.03 3.40 -1.13
C SER A 90 6.32 4.85 -1.54
N MET A 91 6.84 5.06 -2.75
CA MET A 91 7.08 6.40 -3.28
C MET A 91 5.78 7.15 -3.55
N ASP A 92 4.78 6.45 -4.07
CA ASP A 92 3.45 7.01 -4.31
C ASP A 92 2.81 7.50 -3.02
N GLU A 93 2.79 6.66 -1.99
CA GLU A 93 2.28 7.00 -0.65
C GLU A 93 2.99 8.24 -0.08
N ALA A 94 4.31 8.33 -0.20
CA ALA A 94 5.07 9.45 0.34
C ALA A 94 4.97 10.75 -0.49
N CYS A 95 4.73 10.66 -1.80
CA CYS A 95 4.74 11.81 -2.71
C CYS A 95 3.35 12.20 -3.23
N ARG A 96 2.34 11.36 -2.98
CA ARG A 96 0.96 11.45 -3.49
C ARG A 96 0.92 11.50 -5.01
N LEU A 97 1.65 10.61 -5.67
CA LEU A 97 1.74 10.63 -7.14
C LEU A 97 0.37 10.35 -7.76
N HIS A 98 -0.43 9.47 -7.16
CA HIS A 98 -1.76 9.13 -7.63
C HIS A 98 -2.71 10.32 -7.58
N GLU A 99 -2.63 11.17 -6.55
CA GLU A 99 -3.41 12.40 -6.48
C GLU A 99 -2.91 13.46 -7.46
N ARG A 100 -1.59 13.69 -7.53
CA ARG A 100 -1.01 14.70 -8.43
C ARG A 100 -1.30 14.38 -9.90
N ILE A 101 -1.13 13.12 -10.29
CA ILE A 101 -1.35 12.67 -11.66
C ILE A 101 -2.84 12.50 -11.93
N GLY A 102 -3.60 11.97 -10.97
CA GLY A 102 -5.05 11.87 -11.06
C GLY A 102 -5.72 13.24 -11.23
N GLY A 103 -5.19 14.28 -10.59
CA GLY A 103 -5.65 15.67 -10.75
C GLY A 103 -5.46 16.27 -12.13
N LEU A 104 -4.66 15.66 -13.01
CA LEU A 104 -4.54 16.06 -14.41
C LEU A 104 -5.69 15.52 -15.27
N VAL A 105 -6.43 14.53 -14.76
CA VAL A 105 -7.57 13.92 -15.46
C VAL A 105 -8.86 14.56 -14.97
N SER A 106 -9.57 15.24 -15.87
CA SER A 106 -10.88 15.80 -15.56
C SER A 106 -11.96 14.76 -15.83
N ILE A 107 -12.61 14.32 -14.75
CA ILE A 107 -13.76 13.41 -14.80
C ILE A 107 -14.86 14.07 -13.98
N GLY A 108 -15.93 14.51 -14.65
CA GLY A 108 -17.06 15.16 -13.99
C GLY A 108 -18.02 14.15 -13.33
N GLY A 109 -18.79 14.62 -12.36
CA GLY A 109 -19.86 13.85 -11.71
C GLY A 109 -19.38 13.01 -10.54
N THR A 110 -20.08 11.90 -10.26
CA THR A 110 -19.87 11.04 -9.07
C THR A 110 -18.50 10.37 -8.97
N PHE A 111 -17.65 10.45 -10.00
CA PHE A 111 -16.33 9.82 -10.05
C PHE A 111 -15.16 10.79 -9.86
N GLU A 112 -15.43 12.04 -9.49
CA GLU A 112 -14.39 13.06 -9.30
C GLU A 112 -13.31 12.62 -8.30
N HIS A 113 -13.70 12.02 -7.17
CA HIS A 113 -12.77 11.48 -6.17
C HIS A 113 -12.11 10.15 -6.59
N ALA A 114 -12.64 9.45 -7.59
CA ALA A 114 -12.13 8.16 -8.07
C ALA A 114 -11.27 8.31 -9.34
N ARG A 115 -10.93 9.53 -9.74
CA ARG A 115 -10.19 9.84 -10.98
C ARG A 115 -8.86 9.10 -11.09
N TRP A 116 -8.13 8.99 -9.98
CA TRP A 116 -6.86 8.30 -9.95
C TRP A 116 -7.06 6.78 -10.05
N ILE A 117 -8.13 6.22 -9.47
CA ILE A 117 -8.42 4.78 -9.53
C ILE A 117 -8.59 4.34 -10.99
N LEU A 118 -9.32 5.11 -11.79
CA LEU A 118 -9.55 4.78 -13.20
C LEU A 118 -8.24 4.73 -14.01
N LEU A 119 -7.24 5.53 -13.64
CA LEU A 119 -5.93 5.53 -14.29
C LEU A 119 -5.02 4.41 -13.74
N TRP A 120 -4.86 4.35 -12.43
CA TRP A 120 -3.85 3.51 -11.78
C TRP A 120 -4.28 2.05 -11.64
N LEU A 121 -5.58 1.78 -11.48
CA LEU A 121 -6.07 0.42 -11.28
C LEU A 121 -5.75 -0.48 -12.49
N PRO A 122 -6.04 -0.11 -13.76
CA PRO A 122 -5.66 -0.95 -14.90
C PRO A 122 -4.14 -1.10 -15.03
N LEU A 123 -3.40 -0.01 -14.81
CA LEU A 123 -1.94 0.01 -14.90
C LEU A 123 -1.28 -0.90 -13.86
N ALA A 124 -1.87 -1.03 -12.67
CA ALA A 124 -1.39 -1.94 -11.62
C ALA A 124 -1.93 -3.38 -11.81
N ALA A 125 -3.22 -3.54 -12.11
CA ALA A 125 -3.90 -4.83 -12.14
C ALA A 125 -3.38 -5.77 -13.23
N ILE A 126 -3.06 -5.23 -14.42
CA ILE A 126 -2.54 -6.03 -15.54
C ILE A 126 -1.17 -6.65 -15.20
N PRO A 127 -0.13 -5.88 -14.84
CA PRO A 127 1.16 -6.46 -14.47
C PRO A 127 1.07 -7.29 -13.20
N ALA A 128 0.28 -6.88 -12.20
CA ALA A 128 0.05 -7.67 -10.99
C ALA A 128 -0.52 -9.05 -11.35
N SER A 129 -1.54 -9.13 -12.20
CA SER A 129 -2.14 -10.41 -12.62
C SER A 129 -1.10 -11.36 -13.24
N VAL A 130 -0.22 -10.83 -14.10
CA VAL A 130 0.85 -11.62 -14.72
C VAL A 130 1.88 -12.09 -13.69
N ILE A 131 2.28 -11.22 -12.76
CA ILE A 131 3.23 -11.53 -11.69
C ILE A 131 2.64 -12.61 -10.77
N PHE A 132 1.42 -12.39 -10.26
CA PHE A 132 0.74 -13.30 -9.35
C PHE A 132 0.48 -14.65 -10.01
N TRP A 133 0.12 -14.69 -11.29
CA TRP A 133 0.01 -15.94 -12.05
C TRP A 133 1.32 -16.72 -12.11
N LYS A 134 2.44 -16.05 -12.40
CA LYS A 134 3.77 -16.68 -12.44
C LYS A 134 4.19 -17.20 -11.06
N LEU A 135 3.93 -16.43 -10.00
CA LEU A 135 4.24 -16.83 -8.63
C LEU A 135 3.33 -17.97 -8.16
N TRP A 136 2.05 -17.97 -8.54
CA TRP A 136 1.10 -19.04 -8.21
C TRP A 136 1.55 -20.38 -8.79
N ARG A 137 1.98 -20.38 -10.06
CA ARG A 137 2.56 -21.57 -10.71
C ARG A 137 3.83 -22.09 -10.01
N ALA A 138 4.57 -21.22 -9.33
CA ALA A 138 5.76 -21.61 -8.58
C ALA A 138 5.42 -22.10 -7.17
N SER A 139 4.54 -21.40 -6.45
CA SER A 139 4.08 -21.75 -5.10
C SER A 139 2.79 -21.00 -4.74
N PRO A 140 1.63 -21.67 -4.72
CA PRO A 140 0.37 -21.06 -4.30
C PRO A 140 0.41 -20.53 -2.85
N GLN A 141 1.17 -21.20 -1.97
CA GLN A 141 1.33 -20.80 -0.56
C GLN A 141 1.95 -19.40 -0.44
N VAL A 142 2.92 -19.08 -1.31
CA VAL A 142 3.51 -17.73 -1.36
C VAL A 142 2.45 -16.70 -1.73
N VAL A 143 1.65 -16.98 -2.75
CA VAL A 143 0.60 -16.04 -3.21
C VAL A 143 -0.48 -15.84 -2.14
N VAL A 144 -0.95 -16.92 -1.52
CA VAL A 144 -1.91 -16.83 -0.42
C VAL A 144 -1.33 -16.00 0.73
N GLY A 145 -0.06 -16.23 1.10
CA GLY A 145 0.62 -15.42 2.11
C GLY A 145 0.69 -13.93 1.75
N LEU A 146 0.98 -13.60 0.49
CA LEU A 146 0.99 -12.21 0.00
C LEU A 146 -0.41 -11.58 0.07
N ILE A 147 -1.46 -12.31 -0.32
CA ILE A 147 -2.86 -11.81 -0.26
C ILE A 147 -3.30 -11.59 1.19
N LEU A 148 -3.01 -12.54 2.09
CA LEU A 148 -3.33 -12.39 3.50
C LEU A 148 -2.56 -11.21 4.13
N GLY A 149 -1.28 -11.08 3.79
CA GLY A 149 -0.47 -9.94 4.23
C GLY A 149 -1.01 -8.59 3.73
N ALA A 150 -1.42 -8.53 2.46
CA ALA A 150 -2.07 -7.35 1.90
C ALA A 150 -3.40 -7.04 2.61
N GLY A 151 -4.20 -8.06 2.94
CA GLY A 151 -5.43 -7.89 3.72
C GLY A 151 -5.17 -7.30 5.11
N VAL A 152 -4.13 -7.75 5.81
CA VAL A 152 -3.72 -7.17 7.10
C VAL A 152 -3.26 -5.73 6.94
N PHE A 153 -2.46 -5.45 5.90
CA PHE A 153 -1.97 -4.10 5.62
C PHE A 153 -3.11 -3.12 5.33
N LEU A 154 -4.09 -3.52 4.51
CA LEU A 154 -5.23 -2.69 4.11
C LEU A 154 -6.31 -2.56 5.19
N SER A 155 -6.26 -3.35 6.26
CA SER A 155 -7.21 -3.26 7.37
C SER A 155 -6.90 -2.15 8.37
N GLY A 156 -5.74 -1.50 8.21
CA GLY A 156 -5.21 -0.49 9.13
C GLY A 156 -5.54 0.93 8.75
#